data_AF-A0A8T9S816-F1
#
_entry.id   AF-A0A8T9S816-F1
#
_cell.length_a   1.000
_cell.length_b   1.000
_cell.length_c   1.000
_cell.angle_alpha   90.00
_cell.angle_beta   90.00
_cell.angle_gamma   90.00
#
_symmetry.space_group_name_H-M   'P 1'
#
loop_
_entity.id
_entity.type
_entity.pdbx_description
1 polymer ?
#
loop_
_entity_poly.entity_id
_entity_poly.type
_entity_poly.pdbx_seq_one_letter_code
_entity_poly.pdbx_strand_id
1 'polypeptide(L)'
;MLKTPFPALALLGSALLVAACHRDTPTPEPDPCLGLKANPLAFRFLENYGTPTPDTAFTKQTISFEAPGAPYTSYEWRVGTDPRVFTTRKFGLFFPEAATGTYAVRLIATRPPNTRCFAKDDGVDTLTQVLTLVNRTQRRAVIYGKFLGSNTDAPRDTFTIRVFQAPDFHQPNDPLAAPYDYLRNLGRSCQSPYFGIGLTWRGINFNYGGNDFNCLTETGTGYLTTRDSIRVDYSQFESDQSLKRVSRVFKGRRVR
;
A
#
# COMPACT_ATOMS: atom_id res chain seq x y z
N MET A 1 -71.14 -59.58 -19.30
CA MET A 1 -71.71 -60.36 -20.41
C MET A 1 -71.38 -59.65 -21.71
N LEU A 2 -70.85 -60.40 -22.71
CA LEU A 2 -70.67 -60.06 -24.14
C LEU A 2 -69.71 -58.89 -24.46
N LYS A 3 -68.92 -58.86 -25.54
CA LYS A 3 -68.48 -59.77 -26.62
C LYS A 3 -67.36 -58.99 -27.36
N THR A 4 -66.31 -59.67 -27.82
CA THR A 4 -65.27 -59.23 -28.78
C THR A 4 -65.87 -58.88 -30.17
N PRO A 5 -65.17 -58.37 -31.24
CA PRO A 5 -63.70 -58.35 -31.54
C PRO A 5 -63.09 -57.14 -32.34
N PHE A 6 -61.74 -57.19 -32.50
CA PHE A 6 -60.74 -56.68 -33.49
C PHE A 6 -61.16 -56.14 -34.90
N PRO A 7 -60.24 -55.67 -35.80
CA PRO A 7 -58.91 -54.99 -35.69
C PRO A 7 -58.72 -53.81 -36.69
N ALA A 8 -57.62 -53.04 -36.61
CA ALA A 8 -56.97 -52.46 -37.80
C ALA A 8 -55.50 -52.08 -37.55
N LEU A 9 -54.62 -52.76 -38.29
CA LEU A 9 -53.19 -52.50 -38.48
C LEU A 9 -52.97 -51.14 -39.14
N ALA A 10 -51.97 -50.37 -38.69
CA ALA A 10 -51.28 -49.39 -39.52
C ALA A 10 -49.78 -49.41 -39.21
N LEU A 11 -48.99 -49.84 -40.20
CA LEU A 11 -47.54 -49.78 -40.24
C LEU A 11 -47.07 -48.31 -40.19
N LEU A 12 -46.16 -47.99 -39.28
CA LEU A 12 -45.37 -46.75 -39.33
C LEU A 12 -43.89 -47.11 -39.28
N GLY A 13 -43.19 -46.70 -40.33
CA GLY A 13 -41.84 -47.11 -40.69
C GLY A 13 -40.78 -46.69 -39.67
N SER A 14 -39.82 -47.60 -39.51
CA SER A 14 -38.59 -47.38 -38.77
C SER A 14 -37.68 -46.42 -39.53
N ALA A 15 -37.72 -45.14 -39.17
CA ALA A 15 -36.67 -44.20 -39.54
C ALA A 15 -35.43 -44.49 -38.67
N LEU A 16 -34.43 -45.16 -39.27
CA LEU A 16 -33.09 -45.28 -38.74
C LEU A 16 -32.44 -43.88 -38.67
N LEU A 17 -32.57 -43.22 -37.52
CA LEU A 17 -31.79 -42.05 -37.17
C LEU A 17 -30.35 -42.52 -36.87
N VAL A 18 -29.47 -42.37 -37.85
CA VAL A 18 -28.01 -42.45 -37.64
C VAL A 18 -27.64 -41.24 -36.79
N ALA A 19 -27.61 -41.44 -35.47
CA ALA A 19 -27.03 -40.47 -34.54
C ALA A 19 -25.54 -40.37 -34.86
N ALA A 20 -25.17 -39.39 -35.67
CA ALA A 20 -23.79 -38.96 -35.82
C ALA A 20 -23.33 -38.46 -34.45
N CYS A 21 -22.58 -39.30 -33.73
CA CYS A 21 -21.77 -38.87 -32.61
C CYS A 21 -20.74 -37.88 -33.16
N HIS A 22 -21.09 -36.59 -33.17
CA HIS A 22 -20.08 -35.55 -33.17
C HIS A 22 -19.22 -35.81 -31.94
N ARG A 23 -18.02 -36.38 -32.16
CA ARG A 23 -16.96 -36.37 -31.15
C ARG A 23 -16.75 -34.90 -30.82
N ASP A 24 -17.23 -34.48 -29.66
CA ASP A 24 -16.79 -33.24 -29.04
C ASP A 24 -15.27 -33.27 -29.07
N THR A 25 -14.68 -32.44 -29.94
CA THR A 25 -13.23 -32.21 -29.92
C THR A 25 -12.90 -31.81 -28.49
N PRO A 26 -12.08 -32.58 -27.75
CA PRO A 26 -11.75 -32.24 -26.39
C PRO A 26 -11.18 -30.83 -26.41
N THR A 27 -11.87 -29.90 -25.74
CA THR A 27 -11.36 -28.55 -25.53
C THR A 27 -9.94 -28.66 -25.00
N PRO A 28 -8.95 -28.04 -25.65
CA PRO A 28 -7.58 -28.12 -25.18
C PRO A 28 -7.54 -27.65 -23.72
N GLU A 29 -7.00 -28.50 -22.86
CA GLU A 29 -6.86 -28.19 -21.44
C GLU A 29 -6.07 -26.87 -21.33
N PRO A 30 -6.57 -25.87 -20.60
CA PRO A 30 -5.91 -24.58 -20.49
C PRO A 30 -4.50 -24.77 -19.94
N ASP A 31 -3.49 -24.21 -20.64
CA ASP A 31 -2.09 -24.31 -20.23
C ASP A 31 -1.92 -23.69 -18.83
N PRO A 32 -1.56 -24.49 -17.80
CA PRO A 32 -1.42 -24.01 -16.42
C PRO A 32 -0.24 -23.05 -16.23
N CYS A 33 0.63 -22.93 -17.24
CA CYS A 33 1.81 -22.07 -17.21
C CYS A 33 1.57 -20.71 -17.88
N LEU A 34 0.43 -20.53 -18.54
CA LEU A 34 0.12 -19.31 -19.27
C LEU A 34 0.02 -18.11 -18.31
N GLY A 35 0.85 -17.08 -18.53
CA GLY A 35 0.85 -15.84 -17.75
C GLY A 35 1.66 -15.89 -16.45
N LEU A 36 2.25 -17.03 -16.08
CA LEU A 36 3.19 -17.08 -14.97
C LEU A 36 4.48 -16.34 -15.31
N LYS A 37 5.09 -15.70 -14.31
CA LYS A 37 6.40 -15.05 -14.42
C LYS A 37 7.42 -15.84 -13.60
N ALA A 38 8.59 -16.07 -14.19
CA ALA A 38 9.75 -16.48 -13.42
C ALA A 38 10.13 -15.36 -12.44
N ASN A 39 10.45 -15.73 -11.21
CA ASN A 39 11.04 -14.87 -10.17
C ASN A 39 10.18 -13.65 -9.77
N PRO A 40 9.00 -13.86 -9.15
CA PRO A 40 8.08 -12.79 -8.77
C PRO A 40 8.52 -12.00 -7.52
N LEU A 41 9.80 -12.03 -7.17
CA LEU A 41 10.31 -11.46 -5.93
C LEU A 41 10.14 -9.94 -5.92
N ALA A 42 9.56 -9.43 -4.84
CA ALA A 42 9.45 -8.00 -4.56
C ALA A 42 9.56 -7.80 -3.05
N PHE A 43 10.16 -6.70 -2.63
CA PHE A 43 10.16 -6.29 -1.24
C PHE A 43 9.91 -4.79 -1.10
N ARG A 44 9.62 -4.36 0.12
CA ARG A 44 9.30 -2.97 0.44
C ARG A 44 10.07 -2.45 1.64
N PHE A 45 10.34 -1.15 1.62
CA PHE A 45 10.81 -0.38 2.77
C PHE A 45 9.64 0.35 3.41
N LEU A 46 9.59 0.34 4.74
CA LEU A 46 8.63 1.13 5.50
C LEU A 46 9.41 2.04 6.46
N GLU A 47 9.13 3.35 6.39
CA GLU A 47 9.58 4.31 7.40
C GLU A 47 8.78 4.16 8.70
N ASN A 48 9.07 5.02 9.68
CA ASN A 48 8.27 5.11 10.90
C ASN A 48 6.76 5.20 10.58
N TYR A 49 5.94 4.71 11.51
CA TYR A 49 4.49 4.64 11.39
C TYR A 49 3.98 3.73 10.24
N GLY A 50 4.86 2.90 9.67
CA GLY A 50 4.51 1.98 8.59
C GLY A 50 4.32 2.65 7.23
N THR A 51 4.84 3.87 7.06
CA THR A 51 4.73 4.61 5.80
C THR A 51 5.53 3.91 4.70
N PRO A 52 4.92 3.45 3.60
CA PRO A 52 5.67 2.86 2.51
C PRO A 52 6.58 3.88 1.84
N THR A 53 7.84 3.50 1.61
CA THR A 53 8.74 4.28 0.76
C THR A 53 9.33 3.40 -0.34
N PRO A 54 9.28 3.84 -1.61
CA PRO A 54 9.80 3.05 -2.72
C PRO A 54 11.33 2.97 -2.72
N ASP A 55 12.01 4.08 -2.38
CA ASP A 55 13.45 4.20 -2.59
C ASP A 55 14.15 5.22 -1.68
N THR A 56 13.43 6.06 -0.92
CA THR A 56 14.03 7.19 -0.21
C THR A 56 13.42 7.39 1.17
N ALA A 57 14.23 7.49 2.21
CA ALA A 57 13.77 7.72 3.58
C ALA A 57 14.60 8.77 4.30
N PHE A 58 14.06 9.33 5.39
CA PHE A 58 14.90 10.09 6.30
C PHE A 58 15.82 9.19 7.14
N THR A 59 16.98 9.72 7.55
CA THR A 59 17.81 9.13 8.61
C THR A 59 17.19 9.37 9.99
N LYS A 60 17.85 8.88 11.05
CA LYS A 60 17.43 9.01 12.46
C LYS A 60 16.10 8.31 12.74
N GLN A 61 15.90 7.17 12.11
CA GLN A 61 14.74 6.32 12.32
C GLN A 61 15.07 4.86 12.01
N THR A 62 14.17 3.97 12.45
CA THR A 62 14.19 2.57 12.07
C THR A 62 13.45 2.40 10.76
N ILE A 63 14.11 1.85 9.75
CA ILE A 63 13.48 1.42 8.51
C ILE A 63 13.13 -0.05 8.64
N SER A 64 11.87 -0.41 8.38
CA SER A 64 11.45 -1.80 8.31
C SER A 64 11.60 -2.33 6.89
N PHE A 65 12.13 -3.53 6.77
CA PHE A 65 12.32 -4.26 5.52
C PHE A 65 11.35 -5.43 5.52
N GLU A 66 10.57 -5.58 4.45
CA GLU A 66 9.56 -6.63 4.35
C GLU A 66 9.62 -7.36 3.01
N ALA A 67 9.93 -8.65 3.09
CA ALA A 67 9.86 -9.60 1.98
C ALA A 67 8.41 -10.10 1.79
N PRO A 68 8.08 -10.68 0.62
CA PRO A 68 6.77 -11.25 0.39
C PRO A 68 6.58 -12.50 1.26
N GLY A 69 5.33 -12.95 1.42
CA GLY A 69 5.01 -14.19 2.11
C GLY A 69 5.17 -15.41 1.21
N ALA A 70 4.23 -16.36 1.32
CA ALA A 70 4.14 -17.49 0.40
C ALA A 70 4.22 -17.03 -1.08
N PRO A 71 4.91 -17.79 -1.96
CA PRO A 71 5.43 -19.15 -1.73
C PRO A 71 6.82 -19.21 -1.09
N TYR A 72 7.40 -18.09 -0.64
CA TYR A 72 8.76 -18.07 -0.10
C TYR A 72 8.85 -18.65 1.31
N THR A 73 9.85 -19.48 1.53
CA THR A 73 10.09 -20.24 2.77
C THR A 73 11.34 -19.79 3.52
N SER A 74 12.33 -19.21 2.85
CA SER A 74 13.51 -18.62 3.50
C SER A 74 13.94 -17.29 2.85
N TYR A 75 14.69 -16.50 3.61
CA TYR A 75 15.12 -15.16 3.25
C TYR A 75 16.57 -14.94 3.70
N GLU A 76 17.36 -14.25 2.89
CA GLU A 76 18.67 -13.70 3.25
C GLU A 76 18.75 -12.26 2.77
N TRP A 77 18.99 -11.34 3.70
CA TRP A 77 19.12 -9.92 3.41
C TRP A 77 20.54 -9.43 3.64
N ARG A 78 20.99 -8.55 2.74
CA ARG A 78 22.20 -7.74 2.86
C ARG A 78 21.85 -6.28 2.64
N VAL A 79 22.32 -5.39 3.52
CA VAL A 79 21.99 -3.95 3.49
C VAL A 79 23.27 -3.14 3.42
N GLY A 80 23.61 -2.63 2.24
CA GLY A 80 24.82 -1.86 2.00
C GLY A 80 26.07 -2.59 2.49
N THR A 81 26.82 -1.94 3.38
CA THR A 81 28.03 -2.48 4.03
C THR A 81 27.77 -2.99 5.46
N ASP A 82 26.51 -3.15 5.88
CA ASP A 82 26.20 -3.74 7.20
C ASP A 82 26.74 -5.19 7.21
N PRO A 83 27.57 -5.58 8.19
CA PRO A 83 28.19 -6.90 8.21
C PRO A 83 27.18 -8.02 8.51
N ARG A 84 26.00 -7.68 9.06
CA ARG A 84 25.01 -8.67 9.47
C ARG A 84 24.25 -9.23 8.28
N VAL A 85 23.74 -10.44 8.48
CA VAL A 85 22.83 -11.13 7.58
C VAL A 85 21.51 -11.25 8.29
N PHE A 86 20.43 -10.75 7.70
CA PHE A 86 19.10 -10.90 8.27
C PHE A 86 18.40 -12.05 7.57
N THR A 87 17.82 -12.97 8.32
CA THR A 87 17.21 -14.20 7.79
C THR A 87 15.70 -14.27 7.96
N THR A 88 15.10 -13.25 8.57
CA THR A 88 13.66 -13.16 8.78
C THR A 88 12.96 -12.50 7.61
N ARG A 89 11.68 -12.81 7.41
CA ARG A 89 10.84 -12.17 6.38
C ARG A 89 10.74 -10.64 6.60
N LYS A 90 10.71 -10.23 7.87
CA LYS A 90 10.63 -8.83 8.30
C LYS A 90 11.65 -8.54 9.38
N PHE A 91 12.33 -7.42 9.28
CA PHE A 91 13.20 -6.87 10.32
C PHE A 91 13.23 -5.35 10.26
N GLY A 92 13.75 -4.71 11.32
CA GLY A 92 13.99 -3.28 11.37
C GLY A 92 15.49 -2.98 11.52
N LEU A 93 15.97 -1.94 10.85
CA LEU A 93 17.33 -1.43 11.00
C LEU A 93 17.29 0.07 11.29
N PHE A 94 17.90 0.46 12.41
CA PHE A 94 18.06 1.86 12.76
C PHE A 94 19.21 2.48 11.97
N PHE A 95 18.93 3.61 11.31
CA PHE A 95 19.94 4.39 10.61
C PHE A 95 20.21 5.68 11.38
N PRO A 96 21.43 5.90 11.90
CA PRO A 96 21.77 7.14 12.60
C PRO A 96 21.74 8.32 11.65
N GLU A 97 21.70 9.53 12.21
CA GLU A 97 21.55 10.77 11.43
C GLU A 97 22.61 10.95 10.34
N ALA A 98 23.85 10.54 10.62
CA ALA A 98 24.99 10.59 9.70
C ALA A 98 24.97 9.53 8.58
N ALA A 99 24.08 8.53 8.64
CA ALA A 99 23.98 7.44 7.66
C ALA A 99 23.23 7.89 6.40
N THR A 100 23.74 8.93 5.72
CA THR A 100 23.17 9.48 4.50
C THR A 100 23.80 8.88 3.26
N GLY A 101 23.08 8.86 2.14
CA GLY A 101 23.57 8.33 0.86
C GLY A 101 22.77 7.10 0.41
N THR A 102 23.32 6.35 -0.54
CA THR A 102 22.63 5.22 -1.17
C THR A 102 23.11 3.88 -0.62
N TYR A 103 22.18 2.99 -0.30
CA TYR A 103 22.41 1.66 0.23
C TYR A 103 21.80 0.62 -0.73
N ALA A 104 22.64 -0.25 -1.29
CA ALA A 104 22.15 -1.39 -2.04
C ALA A 104 21.58 -2.44 -1.07
N VAL A 105 20.30 -2.74 -1.20
CA VAL A 105 19.60 -3.74 -0.38
C VAL A 105 19.34 -4.95 -1.25
N ARG A 106 19.97 -6.08 -0.90
CA ARG A 106 19.80 -7.35 -1.61
C ARG A 106 18.97 -8.29 -0.76
N LEU A 107 17.96 -8.90 -1.38
CA LEU A 107 17.18 -10.01 -0.86
C LEU A 107 17.42 -11.23 -1.75
N ILE A 108 17.80 -12.34 -1.13
CA ILE A 108 17.76 -13.68 -1.72
C ILE A 108 16.63 -14.41 -1.00
N ALA A 109 15.66 -14.95 -1.73
CA ALA A 109 14.54 -15.67 -1.15
C ALA A 109 14.35 -17.01 -1.86
N THR A 110 14.01 -18.05 -1.11
CA THR A 110 13.80 -19.39 -1.67
C THR A 110 12.33 -19.79 -1.60
N ARG A 111 11.88 -20.54 -2.61
CA ARG A 111 10.52 -21.10 -2.76
C ARG A 111 10.63 -22.47 -3.42
N PRO A 112 9.59 -23.31 -3.37
CA PRO A 112 9.56 -24.54 -4.16
C PRO A 112 9.78 -24.25 -5.67
N PRO A 113 10.70 -24.97 -6.34
CA PRO A 113 10.90 -24.86 -7.79
C PRO A 113 9.63 -25.17 -8.59
N ASN A 114 9.30 -24.36 -9.59
CA ASN A 114 8.23 -24.63 -10.55
C ASN A 114 8.82 -25.14 -11.88
N THR A 115 9.45 -26.31 -11.84
CA THR A 115 10.06 -26.95 -13.02
C THR A 115 9.04 -27.37 -14.08
N ARG A 116 7.75 -27.49 -13.70
CA ARG A 116 6.65 -27.76 -14.64
C ARG A 116 6.48 -26.63 -15.66
N CYS A 117 6.55 -25.38 -15.20
CA CYS A 117 6.38 -24.22 -16.07
C CYS A 117 7.71 -23.59 -16.50
N PHE A 118 8.76 -23.78 -15.72
CA PHE A 118 10.07 -23.18 -15.95
C PHE A 118 11.14 -24.23 -15.69
N ALA A 119 11.57 -24.97 -16.72
CA ALA A 119 12.47 -26.11 -16.58
C ALA A 119 13.81 -25.82 -15.85
N LYS A 120 14.22 -24.55 -15.76
CA LYS A 120 15.44 -24.10 -15.07
C LYS A 120 15.18 -23.35 -13.76
N ASP A 121 13.93 -23.31 -13.30
CA ASP A 121 13.60 -22.69 -12.01
C ASP A 121 14.20 -23.54 -10.90
N ASP A 122 15.15 -22.95 -10.17
CA ASP A 122 15.82 -23.55 -9.02
C ASP A 122 15.14 -23.14 -7.70
N GLY A 123 14.07 -22.35 -7.79
CA GLY A 123 13.34 -21.84 -6.63
C GLY A 123 14.07 -20.73 -5.88
N VAL A 124 15.17 -20.18 -6.41
CA VAL A 124 15.96 -19.11 -5.77
C VAL A 124 15.79 -17.81 -6.52
N ASP A 125 15.16 -16.83 -5.87
CA ASP A 125 14.99 -15.50 -6.44
C ASP A 125 15.92 -14.51 -5.73
N THR A 126 16.60 -13.67 -6.51
CA THR A 126 17.43 -12.58 -5.98
C THR A 126 16.95 -11.24 -6.53
N LEU A 127 16.76 -10.26 -5.65
CA LEU A 127 16.43 -8.89 -6.01
C LEU A 127 17.32 -7.91 -5.25
N THR A 128 17.83 -6.91 -5.96
CA THR A 128 18.54 -5.78 -5.35
C THR A 128 17.77 -4.49 -5.64
N GLN A 129 17.43 -3.73 -4.61
CA GLN A 129 16.88 -2.38 -4.71
C GLN A 129 17.79 -1.38 -4.00
N VAL A 130 17.68 -0.09 -4.34
CA VAL A 130 18.47 0.97 -3.69
C VAL A 130 17.60 1.74 -2.71
N LEU A 131 18.10 1.91 -1.49
CA LEU A 131 17.54 2.80 -0.48
C LEU A 131 18.43 4.04 -0.35
N THR A 132 17.86 5.21 -0.61
CA THR A 132 18.50 6.52 -0.44
C THR A 132 18.10 7.10 0.90
N LEU A 133 19.09 7.43 1.73
CA LEU A 133 18.89 8.03 3.04
C LEU A 133 19.25 9.50 3.01
N VAL A 134 18.28 10.34 3.38
CA VAL A 134 18.38 11.79 3.39
C VAL A 134 18.43 12.26 4.85
N ASN A 135 19.28 13.24 5.14
CA ASN A 135 19.36 13.77 6.51
C ASN A 135 18.04 14.44 6.91
N ARG A 136 17.46 14.02 8.04
CA ARG A 136 16.21 14.57 8.58
C ARG A 136 16.30 16.08 8.85
N THR A 137 17.46 16.60 9.25
CA THR A 137 17.66 18.05 9.51
C THR A 137 17.60 18.91 8.26
N GLN A 138 17.74 18.34 7.06
CA GLN A 138 17.59 19.08 5.82
C GLN A 138 16.14 19.54 5.56
N ARG A 139 15.16 19.00 6.31
CA ARG A 139 13.78 19.52 6.36
C ARG A 139 13.16 19.77 4.99
N ARG A 140 13.37 18.84 4.07
CA ARG A 140 12.96 18.94 2.66
C ARG A 140 12.11 17.74 2.24
N ALA A 141 11.19 17.32 3.11
CA ALA A 141 10.33 16.17 2.86
C ALA A 141 9.48 16.40 1.61
N VAL A 142 9.36 15.37 0.76
CA VAL A 142 8.61 15.47 -0.50
C VAL A 142 7.11 15.59 -0.23
N ILE A 143 6.64 15.18 0.95
CA ILE A 143 5.25 15.33 1.35
C ILE A 143 4.82 16.79 1.58
N TYR A 144 5.73 17.74 1.77
CA TYR A 144 5.34 19.15 1.89
C TYR A 144 4.63 19.64 0.64
N GLY A 145 3.53 20.36 0.82
CA GLY A 145 2.74 20.93 -0.26
C GLY A 145 1.26 21.13 0.09
N LYS A 146 0.51 21.63 -0.89
CA LYS A 146 -0.95 21.72 -0.85
C LYS A 146 -1.54 20.59 -1.68
N PHE A 147 -2.61 19.96 -1.19
CA PHE A 147 -3.29 18.88 -1.88
C PHE A 147 -4.79 19.14 -1.92
N LEU A 148 -5.34 19.33 -3.12
CA LEU A 148 -6.78 19.45 -3.36
C LEU A 148 -7.37 18.06 -3.57
N GLY A 149 -8.42 17.74 -2.85
CA GLY A 149 -9.03 16.42 -2.88
C GLY A 149 -10.37 16.38 -2.17
N SER A 150 -10.85 15.19 -1.88
CA SER A 150 -12.09 14.96 -1.15
C SER A 150 -11.96 13.70 -0.30
N ASN A 151 -12.89 13.52 0.63
CA ASN A 151 -13.06 12.22 1.27
C ASN A 151 -13.75 11.24 0.31
N THR A 152 -13.46 9.95 0.43
CA THR A 152 -14.00 8.90 -0.47
C THR A 152 -15.51 8.70 -0.32
N ASP A 153 -16.06 8.98 0.85
CA ASP A 153 -17.49 8.94 1.17
C ASP A 153 -18.26 10.18 0.68
N ALA A 154 -17.55 11.27 0.38
CA ALA A 154 -18.12 12.52 -0.14
C ALA A 154 -17.29 13.06 -1.32
N PRO A 155 -17.26 12.38 -2.48
CA PRO A 155 -16.33 12.67 -3.58
C PRO A 155 -16.53 14.03 -4.27
N ARG A 156 -17.69 14.67 -4.09
CA ARG A 156 -17.99 16.01 -4.62
C ARG A 156 -17.63 17.13 -3.65
N ASP A 157 -17.38 16.82 -2.37
CA ASP A 157 -17.03 17.79 -1.35
C ASP A 157 -15.51 17.96 -1.30
N THR A 158 -14.99 18.86 -2.13
CA THR A 158 -13.55 19.05 -2.28
C THR A 158 -13.00 20.11 -1.33
N PHE A 159 -11.82 19.85 -0.76
CA PHE A 159 -11.08 20.79 0.07
C PHE A 159 -9.56 20.61 -0.10
N THR A 160 -8.81 21.65 0.28
CA THR A 160 -7.34 21.63 0.20
C THR A 160 -6.74 21.40 1.58
N ILE A 161 -5.95 20.34 1.74
CA ILE A 161 -5.08 20.19 2.91
C ILE A 161 -3.68 20.75 2.61
N ARG A 162 -2.93 21.13 3.65
CA ARG A 162 -1.55 21.58 3.48
C ARG A 162 -0.65 20.89 4.51
N VAL A 163 0.45 20.31 4.02
CA VAL A 163 1.57 19.86 4.86
C VAL A 163 2.69 20.87 4.66
N PHE A 164 3.20 21.46 5.73
CA PHE A 164 4.19 22.53 5.63
C PHE A 164 5.03 22.63 6.90
N GLN A 165 6.10 23.40 6.80
CA GLN A 165 6.94 23.75 7.93
C GLN A 165 6.74 25.23 8.28
N ALA A 166 6.70 25.55 9.57
CA ALA A 166 6.61 26.93 10.07
C ALA A 166 7.37 27.07 11.41
N PRO A 167 7.55 28.29 11.95
CA PRO A 167 8.21 28.51 13.24
C PRO A 167 7.63 27.63 14.36
N ASP A 168 8.42 27.37 15.39
CA ASP A 168 7.99 26.65 16.58
C ASP A 168 6.78 27.36 17.24
N PHE A 169 5.68 26.66 17.49
CA PHE A 169 4.50 27.29 18.07
C PHE A 169 4.68 27.67 19.55
N HIS A 170 5.57 26.97 20.27
CA HIS A 170 5.94 27.30 21.65
C HIS A 170 6.94 28.46 21.71
N GLN A 171 7.76 28.62 20.67
CA GLN A 171 8.81 29.63 20.59
C GLN A 171 8.77 30.38 19.24
N PRO A 172 7.64 31.06 18.90
CA PRO A 172 7.41 31.56 17.54
C PRO A 172 8.35 32.68 17.12
N ASN A 173 8.98 33.35 18.08
CA ASN A 173 9.90 34.48 17.86
C ASN A 173 11.37 34.11 18.06
N ASP A 174 11.68 32.86 18.43
CA ASP A 174 13.07 32.42 18.60
C ASP A 174 13.63 31.93 17.26
N PRO A 175 14.59 32.64 16.64
CA PRO A 175 15.19 32.23 15.37
C PRO A 175 16.07 30.97 15.49
N LEU A 176 16.44 30.57 16.70
CA LEU A 176 17.21 29.35 16.98
C LEU A 176 16.31 28.12 17.19
N ALA A 177 15.02 28.33 17.45
CA ALA A 177 14.07 27.24 17.65
C ALA A 177 13.91 26.40 16.38
N ALA A 178 13.80 25.09 16.56
CA ALA A 178 13.55 24.17 15.46
C ALA A 178 12.11 24.38 14.94
N PRO A 179 11.90 24.77 13.67
CA PRO A 179 10.56 24.80 13.08
C PRO A 179 9.86 23.45 13.18
N TYR A 180 8.53 23.54 13.34
CA TYR A 180 7.64 22.40 13.45
C TYR A 180 7.04 22.03 12.10
N ASP A 181 6.64 20.77 12.00
CA ASP A 181 5.88 20.23 10.88
C ASP A 181 4.39 20.35 11.20
N TYR A 182 3.64 20.84 10.21
CA TYR A 182 2.23 21.18 10.35
C TYR A 182 1.40 20.49 9.28
N LEU A 183 0.21 20.06 9.68
CA LEU A 183 -0.89 19.71 8.78
C LEU A 183 -2.01 20.75 8.99
N ARG A 184 -2.76 21.12 7.95
CA ARG A 184 -3.89 22.04 8.09
C ARG A 184 -5.07 21.64 7.23
N ASN A 185 -6.28 21.94 7.72
CA ASN A 185 -7.56 21.82 7.02
C ASN A 185 -7.94 20.37 6.65
N LEU A 186 -7.46 19.38 7.41
CA LEU A 186 -8.02 18.04 7.39
C LEU A 186 -9.37 18.07 8.14
N GLY A 187 -10.38 17.32 7.69
CA GLY A 187 -11.71 17.32 8.32
C GLY A 187 -12.70 18.39 7.83
N ARG A 188 -12.29 19.27 6.90
CA ARG A 188 -13.05 20.46 6.42
C ARG A 188 -13.30 21.45 7.55
N SER A 189 -13.16 22.75 7.28
CA SER A 189 -13.36 23.85 8.24
C SER A 189 -12.47 23.87 9.49
N CYS A 190 -11.67 22.84 9.77
CA CYS A 190 -10.63 22.86 10.79
C CYS A 190 -9.60 23.94 10.43
N GLN A 191 -9.70 25.09 11.11
CA GLN A 191 -8.82 26.23 10.87
C GLN A 191 -7.51 26.10 11.63
N SER A 192 -7.50 25.33 12.72
CA SER A 192 -6.30 25.08 13.51
C SER A 192 -5.30 24.25 12.70
N PRO A 193 -4.02 24.64 12.69
CA PRO A 193 -2.99 23.76 12.19
C PRO A 193 -2.72 22.67 13.25
N TYR A 194 -2.55 21.44 12.79
CA TYR A 194 -2.10 20.33 13.61
C TYR A 194 -0.64 20.57 13.93
N PHE A 195 -0.34 20.78 15.21
CA PHE A 195 1.02 20.97 15.71
C PHE A 195 1.70 19.61 15.90
N GLY A 196 3.00 19.52 15.59
CA GLY A 196 3.83 18.37 16.00
C GLY A 196 3.46 17.06 15.32
N ILE A 197 3.18 17.08 14.02
CA ILE A 197 2.93 15.84 13.27
C ILE A 197 4.23 15.01 13.17
N GLY A 198 4.10 13.69 13.27
CA GLY A 198 5.19 12.76 12.97
C GLY A 198 5.44 12.73 11.47
N LEU A 199 6.57 13.28 11.03
CA LEU A 199 6.95 13.33 9.61
C LEU A 199 7.90 12.19 9.21
N THR A 200 7.66 11.61 8.04
CA THR A 200 8.58 10.75 7.28
C THR A 200 8.86 11.37 5.90
N TRP A 201 9.74 10.81 5.07
CA TRP A 201 10.06 11.40 3.76
C TRP A 201 8.82 11.59 2.87
N ARG A 202 7.89 10.64 2.96
CA ARG A 202 6.67 10.57 2.15
C ARG A 202 5.38 10.51 2.95
N GLY A 203 5.43 10.63 4.27
CA GLY A 203 4.29 10.39 5.14
C GLY A 203 4.19 11.34 6.31
N ILE A 204 3.01 11.34 6.89
CA ILE A 204 2.62 12.08 8.09
C ILE A 204 1.86 11.14 9.00
N ASN A 205 2.08 11.27 10.29
CA ASN A 205 1.26 10.71 11.35
C ASN A 205 0.85 11.86 12.26
N PHE A 206 -0.40 11.88 12.69
CA PHE A 206 -0.90 13.00 13.49
C PHE A 206 -1.93 12.51 14.50
N ASN A 207 -1.95 13.21 15.62
CA ASN A 207 -2.95 13.06 16.66
C ASN A 207 -3.32 14.47 17.13
N TYR A 208 -4.47 14.94 16.71
CA TYR A 208 -5.06 16.18 17.17
C TYR A 208 -5.94 15.87 18.37
N GLY A 209 -5.39 16.13 19.57
CA GLY A 209 -6.07 15.86 20.84
C GLY A 209 -7.12 16.90 21.24
N GLY A 210 -7.42 17.89 20.39
CA GLY A 210 -8.29 19.03 20.67
C GLY A 210 -9.62 19.00 19.92
N ASN A 211 -10.63 19.64 20.50
CA ASN A 211 -11.86 20.04 19.83
C ASN A 211 -11.95 21.58 19.86
N ASP A 212 -11.27 22.24 18.93
CA ASP A 212 -11.12 23.70 18.88
C ASP A 212 -11.06 24.19 17.43
N PHE A 213 -11.41 25.47 17.20
CA PHE A 213 -11.41 26.08 15.86
C PHE A 213 -12.12 25.26 14.75
N ASN A 214 -13.23 24.61 15.11
CA ASN A 214 -14.02 23.71 14.26
C ASN A 214 -13.27 22.42 13.83
N CYS A 215 -12.19 22.07 14.51
CA CYS A 215 -11.52 20.78 14.39
C CYS A 215 -12.15 19.80 15.36
N LEU A 216 -12.32 18.55 14.93
CA LEU A 216 -12.68 17.45 15.82
C LEU A 216 -11.39 16.76 16.28
N THR A 217 -11.43 15.88 17.25
CA THR A 217 -10.21 15.16 17.66
C THR A 217 -9.79 14.16 16.58
N GLU A 218 -9.02 14.59 15.58
CA GLU A 218 -8.63 13.77 14.45
C GLU A 218 -7.30 13.05 14.68
N THR A 219 -7.27 11.76 14.36
CA THR A 219 -6.04 10.95 14.43
C THR A 219 -5.89 10.15 13.16
N GLY A 220 -4.67 10.04 12.64
CA GLY A 220 -4.49 9.35 11.37
C GLY A 220 -3.06 9.32 10.86
N THR A 221 -2.95 8.74 9.67
CA THR A 221 -1.70 8.62 8.93
C THR A 221 -1.98 8.97 7.47
N GLY A 222 -1.07 9.71 6.85
CA GLY A 222 -1.10 10.04 5.44
C GLY A 222 0.21 9.71 4.76
N TYR A 223 0.14 9.41 3.45
CA TYR A 223 1.32 9.15 2.65
C TYR A 223 1.10 9.48 1.18
N LEU A 224 2.21 9.77 0.51
CA LEU A 224 2.26 9.98 -0.93
C LEU A 224 2.13 8.66 -1.70
N THR A 225 0.99 8.47 -2.38
CA THR A 225 0.75 7.33 -3.29
C THR A 225 1.48 7.47 -4.62
N THR A 226 1.69 8.72 -5.06
CA THR A 226 2.60 9.10 -6.15
C THR A 226 3.35 10.36 -5.72
N ARG A 227 4.23 10.92 -6.56
CA ARG A 227 4.88 12.22 -6.24
C ARG A 227 3.87 13.34 -5.93
N ASP A 228 2.73 13.32 -6.61
CA ASP A 228 1.74 14.39 -6.62
C ASP A 228 0.37 13.94 -6.12
N SER A 229 0.27 12.78 -5.48
CA SER A 229 -0.99 12.28 -4.92
C SER A 229 -0.78 11.81 -3.49
N ILE A 230 -1.66 12.27 -2.60
CA ILE A 230 -1.65 11.90 -1.18
C ILE A 230 -2.92 11.10 -0.85
N ARG A 231 -2.77 10.11 0.02
CA ARG A 231 -3.86 9.45 0.72
C ARG A 231 -3.69 9.73 2.21
N VAL A 232 -4.77 10.13 2.88
CA VAL A 232 -4.78 10.31 4.34
C VAL A 232 -5.93 9.48 4.91
N ASP A 233 -5.58 8.46 5.67
CA ASP A 233 -6.50 7.62 6.41
C ASP A 233 -6.59 8.18 7.83
N TYR A 234 -7.78 8.57 8.26
CA TYR A 234 -7.95 9.23 9.55
C TYR A 234 -9.28 8.89 10.19
N SER A 235 -9.37 9.12 11.49
CA SER A 235 -10.60 9.02 12.26
C SER A 235 -10.83 10.32 12.99
N GLN A 236 -12.09 10.71 13.15
CA GLN A 236 -12.50 11.89 13.90
C GLN A 236 -13.77 11.56 14.67
N PHE A 237 -14.13 12.35 15.68
CA PHE A 237 -15.46 12.25 16.26
C PHE A 237 -16.54 12.62 15.23
N GLU A 238 -17.76 12.10 15.40
CA GLU A 238 -18.89 12.44 14.53
C GLU A 238 -19.33 13.90 14.70
N SER A 239 -19.21 14.41 15.94
CA SER A 239 -19.42 15.80 16.34
C SER A 239 -18.61 16.08 17.62
N ASP A 240 -18.58 17.34 18.06
CA ASP A 240 -17.98 17.78 19.33
C ASP A 240 -18.67 17.19 20.58
N GLN A 241 -19.91 16.73 20.43
CA GLN A 241 -20.72 16.12 21.49
C GLN A 241 -20.75 14.59 21.44
N SER A 242 -20.17 13.97 20.41
CA SER A 242 -20.24 12.52 20.19
C SER A 242 -18.90 11.85 20.50
N LEU A 243 -18.94 10.78 21.30
CA LEU A 243 -17.78 9.90 21.50
C LEU A 243 -17.60 8.88 20.35
N LYS A 244 -18.56 8.82 19.42
CA LYS A 244 -18.49 7.93 18.27
C LYS A 244 -17.46 8.46 17.27
N ARG A 245 -16.50 7.63 16.90
CA ARG A 245 -15.50 7.94 15.87
C ARG A 245 -15.95 7.44 14.51
N VAL A 246 -15.68 8.22 13.47
CA VAL A 246 -15.92 7.88 12.07
C VAL A 246 -14.58 7.86 11.34
N SER A 247 -14.32 6.77 10.61
CA SER A 247 -13.14 6.63 9.76
C SER A 247 -13.40 7.26 8.39
N ARG A 248 -12.42 8.02 7.89
CA ARG A 248 -12.46 8.72 6.61
C ARG A 248 -11.16 8.50 5.86
N VAL A 249 -11.25 8.63 4.53
CA VAL A 249 -10.08 8.55 3.64
C VAL A 249 -10.10 9.75 2.72
N PHE A 250 -9.18 10.68 2.92
CA PHE A 250 -8.93 11.78 2.00
C PHE A 250 -8.00 11.33 0.87
N LYS A 251 -8.37 11.62 -0.37
CA LYS A 251 -7.49 11.47 -1.54
C LYS A 251 -7.33 12.81 -2.21
N GLY A 252 -6.08 13.29 -2.30
CA GLY A 252 -5.79 14.59 -2.87
C GLY A 252 -4.67 14.56 -3.90
N ARG A 253 -4.68 15.54 -4.80
CA ARG A 253 -3.62 15.80 -5.76
C ARG A 253 -2.93 17.12 -5.44
N ARG A 254 -1.62 17.16 -5.64
CA ARG A 254 -0.80 18.34 -5.38
C ARG A 254 -1.26 19.50 -6.26
N VAL A 255 -1.41 20.66 -5.65
CA VAL A 255 -1.68 21.92 -6.36
C VAL A 255 -0.35 22.67 -6.48
N ARG A 256 -0.05 23.14 -7.70
CA ARG A 256 1.13 23.97 -7.98
C ARG A 256 0.87 25.41 -7.61
#